data_AF-A0A4V2WV17-F1
#
_entry.id   AF-A0A4V2WV17-F1
#
_cell.length_a   1.000
_cell.length_b   1.000
_cell.length_c   1.000
_cell.angle_alpha   90.00
_cell.angle_beta   90.00
_cell.angle_gamma   90.00
#
_symmetry.space_group_name_H-M   'P 1'
#
loop_
_entity.id
_entity.type
_entity.pdbx_description
1 polymer ?
#
loop_
_entity_poly.entity_id
_entity_poly.type
_entity_poly.pdbx_seq_one_letter_code
_entity_poly.pdbx_strand_id
1 'polypeptide(L)'
;MRDIKFKGLTTKNKWVYGSLVITTHGIKHMPHTHTKTWIIESAFGNGGWFSIGMKQYVRPETVCEFTGQYDGDFGTEIYEGDIVLVGAKRGIVEIINGNTYVAFANNDLELLSDIKQMTSVIGNKNDKTNNARKVLQLMDNDYSYCDAVALVCKETGADRQQLEKELDPFI
;
A
#
# COMPACT_ATOMS: atom_id res chain seq x y z
N MET A 1 16.22 -7.19 -18.19
CA MET A 1 16.09 -7.44 -16.74
C MET A 1 14.94 -6.56 -16.27
N ARG A 2 13.96 -7.09 -15.53
CA ARG A 2 12.83 -6.29 -15.02
C ARG A 2 13.28 -5.51 -13.78
N ASP A 3 12.79 -4.30 -13.61
CA ASP A 3 12.97 -3.57 -12.37
C ASP A 3 12.12 -4.21 -11.27
N ILE A 4 12.77 -4.65 -10.19
CA ILE A 4 12.10 -5.20 -9.02
C ILE A 4 12.29 -4.18 -7.90
N LYS A 5 11.21 -3.49 -7.56
CA LYS A 5 11.16 -2.48 -6.50
C LYS A 5 10.00 -2.82 -5.56
N PHE A 6 10.17 -2.46 -4.30
CA PHE A 6 9.14 -2.63 -3.29
C PHE A 6 8.97 -1.33 -2.53
N LYS A 7 7.75 -1.10 -2.04
CA LYS A 7 7.47 -0.08 -1.04
C LYS A 7 6.81 -0.71 0.18
N GLY A 8 6.93 -0.07 1.33
CA GLY A 8 6.25 -0.49 2.55
C GLY A 8 6.06 0.66 3.52
N LEU A 9 5.09 0.54 4.42
CA LEU A 9 4.90 1.51 5.49
C LEU A 9 5.77 1.16 6.70
N THR A 10 6.54 2.14 7.15
CA THR A 10 7.24 2.07 8.43
C THR A 10 6.24 2.07 9.60
N THR A 11 6.72 1.74 10.80
CA THR A 11 5.92 1.84 12.04
C THR A 11 5.49 3.27 12.38
N LYS A 12 6.04 4.28 11.68
CA LYS A 12 5.67 5.70 11.79
C LYS A 12 4.75 6.16 10.65
N ASN A 13 4.12 5.24 9.91
CA ASN A 13 3.24 5.53 8.77
C ASN A 13 3.91 6.34 7.64
N LYS A 14 5.23 6.18 7.44
CA LYS A 14 5.94 6.75 6.28
C LYS A 14 6.21 5.66 5.25
N TRP A 15 5.85 5.91 3.99
CA TRP A 15 6.25 5.07 2.86
C TRP A 15 7.75 5.17 2.59
N VAL A 16 8.38 4.01 2.40
CA VAL A 16 9.79 3.88 2.04
C VAL A 16 9.90 2.92 0.86
N TYR A 17 10.88 3.15 -0.02
CA TYR A 17 11.00 2.51 -1.33
C TYR A 17 12.38 1.89 -1.47
N GLY A 18 12.47 0.73 -2.11
CA GLY A 18 13.75 0.07 -2.37
C GLY A 18 13.66 -1.44 -2.52
N SER A 19 14.68 -2.14 -2.03
CA SER A 19 14.74 -3.61 -2.11
C SER A 19 14.19 -4.26 -0.85
N LEU A 20 13.36 -5.30 -1.00
CA LEU A 20 12.78 -6.05 0.11
C LEU A 20 13.77 -7.07 0.67
N VAL A 21 13.93 -7.08 1.99
CA VAL A 21 14.67 -8.12 2.72
C VAL A 21 13.80 -8.64 3.86
N ILE A 22 13.52 -9.95 3.84
CA ILE A 22 12.76 -10.63 4.88
C ILE A 22 13.70 -11.58 5.63
N THR A 23 13.83 -11.41 6.94
CA THR A 23 14.51 -12.39 7.78
C THR A 23 13.51 -13.45 8.23
N THR A 24 13.68 -14.69 7.75
CA THR A 24 12.77 -15.82 8.05
C THR A 24 13.25 -16.69 9.20
N HIS A 25 14.50 -16.52 9.63
CA HIS A 25 15.11 -17.30 10.71
C HIS A 25 15.70 -16.38 11.77
N GLY A 26 15.39 -16.68 13.04
CA GLY A 26 15.99 -16.01 14.18
C GLY A 26 17.46 -16.42 14.36
N ILE A 27 18.28 -15.50 14.87
CA ILE A 27 19.67 -15.78 15.18
C ILE A 27 19.72 -16.44 16.56
N LYS A 28 20.18 -17.70 16.65
CA LYS A 28 20.17 -18.51 17.89
C LYS A 28 20.74 -17.81 19.13
N HIS A 29 21.78 -16.99 18.97
CA HIS A 29 22.45 -16.28 20.07
C HIS A 29 21.90 -14.87 20.31
N MET A 30 20.87 -14.47 19.58
CA MET A 30 20.13 -13.22 19.78
C MET A 30 18.62 -13.55 19.89
N PRO A 31 18.18 -14.12 21.02
CA PRO A 31 16.80 -14.61 21.19
C PRO A 31 15.71 -13.53 21.03
N HIS A 32 16.08 -12.25 21.07
CA HIS A 32 15.19 -11.11 20.83
C HIS A 32 15.31 -10.52 19.41
N THR A 33 16.12 -11.12 18.53
CA THR A 33 16.09 -10.78 17.10
C THR A 33 14.95 -11.53 16.43
N HIS A 34 13.82 -10.84 16.37
CA HIS A 34 12.63 -11.31 15.66
C HIS A 34 12.86 -11.34 14.15
N THR A 35 12.10 -12.19 13.46
CA THR A 35 11.86 -12.10 12.01
C THR A 35 11.35 -10.70 11.69
N LYS A 36 12.00 -10.02 10.76
CA LYS A 36 11.71 -8.63 10.43
C LYS A 36 11.69 -8.45 8.91
N THR A 37 10.80 -7.58 8.47
CA THR A 37 10.72 -7.15 7.09
C THR A 37 11.34 -5.77 6.97
N TRP A 38 12.27 -5.63 6.02
CA TRP A 38 13.02 -4.41 5.79
C TRP A 38 12.91 -3.98 4.34
N ILE A 39 12.88 -2.66 4.14
CA ILE A 39 13.16 -2.04 2.85
C ILE A 39 14.55 -1.44 2.91
N ILE A 40 15.42 -1.84 1.99
CA ILE A 40 16.75 -1.29 1.78
C ILE A 40 16.64 -0.16 0.77
N GLU A 41 16.72 1.08 1.26
CA GLU A 41 16.59 2.28 0.43
C GLU A 41 17.88 2.59 -0.33
N SER A 42 19.04 2.22 0.23
CA SER A 42 20.32 2.36 -0.45
C SER A 42 21.31 1.30 -0.01
N ALA A 43 22.09 0.82 -0.98
CA ALA A 43 23.24 -0.03 -0.78
C ALA A 43 24.31 0.34 -1.81
N PHE A 44 25.56 0.08 -1.49
CA PHE A 44 26.66 0.23 -2.42
C PHE A 44 27.51 -1.02 -2.41
N GLY A 45 28.08 -1.32 -3.58
CA GLY A 45 29.05 -2.39 -3.72
C GLY A 45 30.31 -1.90 -4.41
N ASN A 46 31.46 -2.43 -4.02
CA ASN A 46 32.73 -2.20 -4.71
C ASN A 46 33.53 -3.49 -4.76
N GLY A 47 33.67 -4.08 -5.95
CA GLY A 47 34.62 -5.17 -6.21
C GLY A 47 34.51 -6.41 -5.32
N GLY A 48 33.31 -6.75 -4.84
CA GLY A 48 33.06 -7.91 -3.95
C GLY A 48 32.66 -7.53 -2.52
N TRP A 49 32.75 -6.26 -2.13
CA TRP A 49 32.16 -5.75 -0.90
C TRP A 49 30.73 -5.27 -1.15
N PHE A 50 29.78 -5.63 -0.28
CA PHE A 50 28.41 -5.12 -0.29
C PHE A 50 28.09 -4.50 1.08
N SER A 51 27.61 -3.26 1.09
CA SER A 51 27.23 -2.57 2.32
C SER A 51 25.86 -1.94 2.18
N ILE A 52 25.03 -2.13 3.21
CA ILE A 52 23.73 -1.48 3.33
C ILE A 52 23.96 -0.07 3.87
N GLY A 53 23.58 0.94 3.09
CA GLY A 53 23.65 2.34 3.53
C GLY A 53 22.47 2.71 4.41
N MET A 54 21.25 2.48 3.91
CA MET A 54 20.02 2.80 4.63
C MET A 54 19.01 1.66 4.53
N LYS A 55 18.44 1.29 5.67
CA LYS A 55 17.35 0.33 5.77
C LYS A 55 16.30 0.76 6.77
N GLN A 56 15.05 0.43 6.49
CA GLN A 56 13.92 0.76 7.35
C GLN A 56 13.11 -0.47 7.66
N TYR A 57 12.72 -0.62 8.91
CA TYR A 57 11.77 -1.64 9.31
C TYR A 57 10.38 -1.25 8.84
N VAL A 58 9.70 -2.17 8.16
CA VAL A 58 8.35 -1.96 7.62
C VAL A 58 7.38 -3.00 8.14
N ARG A 59 6.10 -2.65 8.13
CA ARG A 59 4.99 -3.56 8.42
C ARG A 59 4.86 -4.58 7.27
N PRO A 60 5.04 -5.89 7.53
CA PRO A 60 5.01 -6.91 6.48
C PRO A 60 3.75 -6.87 5.61
N GLU A 61 2.59 -6.61 6.21
CA GLU A 61 1.28 -6.55 5.56
C GLU A 61 1.08 -5.34 4.64
N THR A 62 2.01 -4.38 4.66
CA THR A 62 1.97 -3.17 3.84
C THR A 62 3.00 -3.18 2.71
N VAL A 63 3.73 -4.29 2.55
CA VAL A 63 4.70 -4.43 1.47
C VAL A 63 3.96 -4.57 0.15
N CYS A 64 4.37 -3.77 -0.83
CA CYS A 64 3.78 -3.71 -2.16
C CYS A 64 4.89 -3.88 -3.20
N GLU A 65 4.70 -4.76 -4.18
CA GLU A 65 5.62 -4.91 -5.32
C GLU A 65 5.30 -3.88 -6.43
N PHE A 66 6.35 -3.34 -7.05
CA PHE A 66 6.22 -2.51 -8.24
C PHE A 66 5.72 -3.35 -9.42
N THR A 67 4.69 -2.86 -10.11
CA THR A 67 4.05 -3.59 -11.20
C THR A 67 4.86 -3.59 -12.49
N GLY A 68 5.89 -2.75 -12.60
CA GLY A 68 6.58 -2.48 -13.87
C GLY A 68 5.89 -1.44 -14.75
N GLN A 69 4.74 -0.90 -14.31
CA GLN A 69 3.93 0.04 -15.07
C GLN A 69 3.89 1.40 -14.40
N TYR A 70 3.63 2.42 -15.20
CA TYR A 70 3.53 3.81 -14.78
C TYR A 70 2.14 4.34 -15.10
N ASP A 71 1.66 5.26 -14.28
CA ASP A 71 0.41 5.98 -14.55
C ASP A 71 0.53 6.85 -15.81
N GLY A 72 -0.61 7.12 -16.44
CA GLY A 72 -0.65 7.87 -17.70
C GLY A 72 -0.47 9.39 -17.52
N ASP A 73 -0.70 9.89 -16.30
CA ASP A 73 -0.82 11.31 -16.01
C ASP A 73 0.53 11.96 -15.74
N PHE A 74 1.35 11.34 -14.88
CA PHE A 74 2.55 11.95 -14.32
C PHE A 74 3.78 11.04 -14.41
N GLY A 75 3.61 9.81 -14.90
CA GLY A 75 4.65 8.79 -14.90
C GLY A 75 4.94 8.28 -13.49
N THR A 76 3.92 8.25 -12.62
CA THR A 76 4.02 7.69 -11.26
C THR A 76 4.13 6.18 -11.36
N GLU A 77 5.07 5.58 -10.63
CA GLU A 77 5.16 4.12 -10.54
C GLU A 77 3.91 3.53 -9.88
N ILE A 78 3.31 2.52 -10.52
CA ILE A 78 2.15 1.81 -9.98
C ILE A 78 2.64 0.60 -9.18
N TYR A 79 2.21 0.48 -7.93
CA TYR A 79 2.51 -0.63 -7.04
C TYR A 79 1.26 -1.43 -6.70
N GLU A 80 1.46 -2.66 -6.25
CA GLU A 80 0.40 -3.47 -5.63
C GLU A 80 -0.30 -2.70 -4.50
N GLY A 81 -1.62 -2.82 -4.43
CA GLY A 81 -2.47 -2.13 -3.47
C GLY A 81 -2.71 -0.66 -3.76
N ASP A 82 -2.14 -0.09 -4.81
CA ASP A 82 -2.47 1.28 -5.22
C ASP A 82 -3.94 1.36 -5.65
N ILE A 83 -4.58 2.47 -5.28
CA ILE A 83 -5.91 2.82 -5.71
C ILE A 83 -5.73 3.68 -6.95
N VAL A 84 -6.30 3.21 -8.05
CA VAL A 84 -6.22 3.87 -9.35
C VAL A 84 -7.60 4.37 -9.78
N LEU A 85 -7.61 5.52 -10.45
CA LEU A 85 -8.77 6.01 -11.17
C LEU A 85 -8.62 5.67 -12.65
N VAL A 86 -9.55 4.87 -13.17
CA VAL A 86 -9.62 4.45 -14.58
C VAL A 86 -10.88 5.04 -15.17
N GLY A 87 -10.74 6.15 -15.90
CA GLY A 87 -11.87 6.96 -16.32
C GLY A 87 -12.63 7.54 -15.10
N ALA A 88 -13.83 7.03 -14.84
CA ALA A 88 -14.65 7.40 -13.68
C ALA A 88 -14.73 6.31 -12.60
N LYS A 89 -14.04 5.19 -12.79
CA LYS A 89 -14.07 4.03 -11.88
C LYS A 89 -12.83 4.01 -11.00
N ARG A 90 -13.01 3.72 -9.71
CA ARG A 90 -11.90 3.44 -8.78
C ARG A 90 -11.66 1.94 -8.71
N GLY A 91 -10.41 1.54 -8.72
CA GLY A 91 -10.01 0.15 -8.54
C GLY A 91 -8.73 0.01 -7.75
N ILE A 92 -8.49 -1.18 -7.22
CA ILE A 92 -7.28 -1.51 -6.45
C ILE A 92 -6.40 -2.41 -7.30
N VAL A 93 -5.11 -2.07 -7.37
CA VAL A 93 -4.13 -2.87 -8.08
C VAL A 93 -3.79 -4.12 -7.28
N GLU A 94 -3.87 -5.29 -7.89
CA GLU A 94 -3.56 -6.58 -7.27
C GLU A 94 -2.64 -7.40 -8.18
N ILE A 95 -1.70 -8.13 -7.59
CA ILE A 95 -0.81 -9.04 -8.33
C ILE A 95 -1.24 -10.47 -8.04
N ILE A 96 -1.72 -11.17 -9.06
CA ILE A 96 -2.24 -12.53 -8.96
C ILE A 96 -1.50 -13.41 -9.95
N ASN A 97 -0.80 -14.44 -9.46
CA ASN A 97 0.00 -15.35 -10.28
C ASN A 97 0.99 -14.65 -11.22
N GLY A 98 1.58 -13.53 -10.78
CA GLY A 98 2.56 -12.75 -11.53
C GLY A 98 1.97 -11.82 -12.59
N ASN A 99 0.65 -11.76 -12.73
CA ASN A 99 -0.04 -10.78 -13.56
C ASN A 99 -0.62 -9.67 -12.69
N THR A 100 -0.64 -8.46 -13.23
CA THR A 100 -1.18 -7.28 -12.54
C THR A 100 -2.59 -6.99 -13.02
N TYR A 101 -3.52 -6.89 -12.07
CA TYR A 101 -4.92 -6.62 -12.31
C TYR A 101 -5.36 -5.34 -11.59
N VAL A 102 -6.48 -4.78 -12.02
CA VAL A 102 -7.25 -3.77 -11.29
C VAL A 102 -8.58 -4.40 -10.90
N ALA A 103 -8.81 -4.50 -9.58
CA ALA A 103 -10.05 -4.98 -8.99
C ALA A 103 -10.99 -3.78 -8.73
N PHE A 104 -12.17 -3.81 -9.33
CA PHE A 104 -13.20 -2.78 -9.18
C PHE A 104 -14.27 -3.20 -8.16
N ALA A 105 -14.97 -2.21 -7.60
CA ALA A 105 -15.99 -2.43 -6.56
C ALA A 105 -17.18 -3.31 -7.00
N ASN A 106 -17.43 -3.43 -8.30
CA ASN A 106 -18.48 -4.29 -8.87
C ASN A 106 -18.04 -5.75 -9.08
N ASN A 107 -16.94 -6.17 -8.46
CA ASN A 107 -16.29 -7.48 -8.63
C ASN A 107 -15.70 -7.73 -10.03
N ASP A 108 -15.54 -6.69 -10.84
CA ASP A 108 -14.80 -6.80 -12.10
C ASP A 108 -13.29 -6.82 -11.81
N LEU A 109 -12.58 -7.63 -12.58
CA LEU A 109 -11.13 -7.75 -12.54
C LEU A 109 -10.59 -7.60 -13.96
N GLU A 110 -9.83 -6.55 -14.22
CA GLU A 110 -9.25 -6.27 -15.53
C GLU A 110 -7.73 -6.33 -15.47
N LEU A 111 -7.07 -6.85 -16.51
CA LEU A 111 -5.61 -6.80 -16.63
C LEU A 111 -5.16 -5.35 -16.77
N LEU A 112 -4.21 -4.90 -15.94
CA LEU A 112 -3.72 -3.52 -15.98
C LEU A 112 -3.14 -3.17 -17.36
N SER A 113 -2.51 -4.13 -18.04
CA SER A 113 -1.98 -3.96 -19.40
C SER A 113 -3.04 -3.72 -20.48
N ASP A 114 -4.28 -4.13 -20.23
CA ASP A 114 -5.37 -4.07 -21.19
C ASP A 114 -6.21 -2.80 -21.04
N ILE A 115 -5.98 -2.06 -19.94
CA ILE A 115 -6.63 -0.79 -19.66
C ILE A 115 -6.03 0.29 -20.58
N LYS A 116 -6.81 0.65 -21.61
CA LYS A 116 -6.45 1.71 -22.57
C LYS A 116 -6.77 3.12 -22.06
N GLN A 117 -7.54 3.21 -20.99
CA GLN A 117 -7.99 4.47 -20.42
C GLN A 117 -6.86 5.08 -19.58
N MET A 118 -6.86 6.41 -19.50
CA MET A 118 -5.97 7.14 -18.61
C MET A 118 -6.16 6.64 -17.18
N THR A 119 -5.05 6.21 -16.57
CA THR A 119 -4.99 5.63 -15.25
C THR A 119 -4.15 6.56 -14.38
N SER A 120 -4.68 6.99 -13.25
CA SER A 120 -3.98 7.83 -12.28
C SER A 120 -3.97 7.20 -10.91
N VAL A 121 -2.83 7.25 -10.22
CA VAL A 121 -2.72 6.75 -8.85
C VAL A 121 -3.25 7.81 -7.89
N ILE A 122 -4.28 7.47 -7.11
CA ILE A 122 -4.97 8.40 -6.20
C ILE A 122 -4.79 8.04 -4.71
N GLY A 123 -4.15 6.91 -4.41
CA GLY A 123 -3.83 6.50 -3.04
C GLY A 123 -3.37 5.05 -2.98
N ASN A 124 -3.30 4.48 -1.77
CA ASN A 124 -3.02 3.06 -1.54
C ASN A 124 -3.96 2.47 -0.49
N LYS A 125 -4.30 1.18 -0.61
CA LYS A 125 -5.18 0.46 0.32
C LYS A 125 -4.72 0.53 1.78
N ASN A 126 -3.42 0.75 1.99
CA ASN A 126 -2.78 0.83 3.29
C ASN A 126 -2.68 2.25 3.88
N ASP A 127 -3.12 3.30 3.17
CA ASP A 127 -3.05 4.70 3.63
C ASP A 127 -4.07 5.04 4.74
N LYS A 128 -4.97 4.11 5.07
CA LYS A 128 -6.05 4.30 6.04
C LYS A 128 -5.51 4.65 7.43
N THR A 129 -5.97 5.77 7.99
CA THR A 129 -5.83 6.05 9.42
C THR A 129 -6.61 5.03 10.25
N ASN A 130 -6.31 4.93 11.54
CA ASN A 130 -7.06 4.04 12.43
C ASN A 130 -8.54 4.42 12.50
N ASN A 131 -8.87 5.71 12.39
CA ASN A 131 -10.25 6.20 12.39
C ASN A 131 -10.96 5.79 11.09
N ALA A 132 -10.33 6.01 9.92
CA ALA A 132 -10.88 5.58 8.64
C ALA A 132 -11.09 4.06 8.58
N ARG A 133 -10.13 3.28 9.09
CA ARG A 133 -10.26 1.81 9.19
C ARG A 133 -11.46 1.42 10.06
N LYS A 134 -11.69 2.11 11.17
CA LYS A 134 -12.82 1.85 12.07
C LYS A 134 -14.16 2.17 11.41
N VAL A 135 -14.26 3.25 10.64
CA VAL A 135 -15.47 3.57 9.86
C VAL A 135 -15.78 2.47 8.86
N LEU A 136 -14.78 2.03 8.08
CA LEU A 136 -14.98 0.96 7.09
C LEU A 136 -15.40 -0.36 7.76
N GLN A 137 -14.80 -0.71 8.90
CA GLN A 137 -15.22 -1.88 9.68
C GLN A 137 -16.66 -1.79 10.19
N LEU A 138 -17.14 -0.60 10.56
CA LEU A 138 -18.53 -0.40 10.96
C LEU A 138 -19.46 -0.57 9.76
N MET A 139 -19.07 -0.07 8.58
CA MET A 139 -19.83 -0.25 7.34
C MET A 139 -19.94 -1.73 6.94
N ASP A 140 -18.89 -2.52 7.16
CA ASP A 140 -18.92 -3.97 6.96
C ASP A 140 -19.87 -4.69 7.96
N ASN A 141 -20.21 -4.05 9.08
CA ASN A 141 -21.14 -4.53 10.10
C ASN A 141 -22.52 -3.85 9.98
N ASP A 142 -22.96 -3.55 8.76
CA ASP A 142 -24.28 -2.99 8.42
C ASP A 142 -24.59 -1.59 8.97
N TYR A 143 -23.59 -0.82 9.42
CA TYR A 143 -23.79 0.59 9.74
C TYR A 143 -23.90 1.43 8.46
N SER A 144 -24.83 2.38 8.43
CA SER A 144 -24.82 3.39 7.38
C SER A 144 -23.54 4.23 7.45
N TYR A 145 -23.07 4.74 6.30
CA TYR A 145 -21.88 5.60 6.24
C TYR A 145 -21.96 6.78 7.23
N CYS A 146 -23.10 7.47 7.25
CA CYS A 146 -23.32 8.63 8.12
C CYS A 146 -23.25 8.25 9.61
N ASP A 147 -23.81 7.10 9.98
CA ASP A 147 -23.81 6.63 11.38
C ASP A 147 -22.41 6.16 11.80
N ALA A 148 -21.70 5.45 10.93
CA ALA A 148 -20.34 4.99 11.17
C ALA A 148 -19.38 6.17 11.38
N VAL A 149 -19.44 7.20 10.51
CA VAL A 149 -18.64 8.42 10.65
C VAL A 149 -18.98 9.16 11.96
N ALA A 150 -20.28 9.35 12.24
CA ALA A 150 -20.73 10.04 13.45
C ALA A 150 -20.27 9.32 14.73
N LEU A 151 -20.33 7.99 14.76
CA LEU A 151 -19.88 7.18 15.88
C LEU A 151 -18.37 7.32 16.12
N VAL A 152 -17.56 7.19 15.07
CA VAL A 152 -16.10 7.31 15.19
C VAL A 152 -15.71 8.72 15.63
N CYS A 153 -16.27 9.77 15.03
CA CYS A 153 -16.02 11.15 15.44
C CYS A 153 -16.36 11.38 16.92
N LYS A 154 -17.48 10.83 17.40
CA LYS A 154 -17.89 10.94 18.81
C LYS A 154 -16.93 10.24 19.77
N GLU A 155 -16.43 9.06 19.41
CA GLU A 155 -15.56 8.26 20.28
C GLU A 155 -14.12 8.75 20.31
N THR A 156 -13.58 9.19 19.16
CA THR A 156 -12.16 9.56 19.04
C THR A 156 -11.93 11.07 19.08
N GLY A 157 -12.99 11.88 19.01
CA GLY A 157 -12.88 13.33 18.83
C GLY A 157 -12.29 13.74 17.48
N ALA A 158 -12.36 12.87 16.47
CA ALA A 158 -11.80 13.14 15.15
C ALA A 158 -12.62 14.20 14.40
N ASP A 159 -11.93 15.07 13.67
CA ASP A 159 -12.57 16.02 12.78
C ASP A 159 -13.28 15.27 11.63
N ARG A 160 -14.55 15.61 11.41
CA ARG A 160 -15.40 14.93 10.44
C ARG A 160 -14.94 15.19 9.00
N GLN A 161 -14.59 16.43 8.65
CA GLN A 161 -14.20 16.77 7.28
C GLN A 161 -12.89 16.08 6.89
N GLN A 162 -11.93 16.04 7.82
CA GLN A 162 -10.69 15.32 7.63
C GLN A 162 -10.93 13.81 7.45
N LEU A 163 -11.81 13.22 8.26
CA LEU A 163 -12.14 11.80 8.16
C LEU A 163 -12.87 11.46 6.85
N GLU A 164 -13.80 12.30 6.40
CA GLU A 164 -14.50 12.14 5.12
C GLU A 164 -13.51 12.23 3.94
N LYS A 165 -12.54 13.16 4.00
CA LYS A 165 -11.46 13.27 2.99
C LYS A 165 -10.57 12.04 2.94
N GLU A 166 -10.26 11.45 4.09
CA GLU A 166 -9.48 10.20 4.17
C GLU A 166 -10.27 8.99 3.64
N LEU A 167 -11.60 9.03 3.70
CA LEU A 167 -12.47 7.95 3.25
C LEU A 167 -12.82 8.03 1.76
N ASP A 168 -12.74 9.20 1.13
CA ASP A 168 -13.06 9.42 -0.29
C ASP A 168 -12.39 8.43 -1.27
N PRO A 169 -11.12 8.01 -1.08
CA PRO A 169 -10.52 7.03 -1.98
C PRO A 169 -11.14 5.62 -1.88
N PHE A 170 -11.89 5.35 -0.81
CA PHE A 170 -12.37 4.01 -0.44
C PHE A 170 -13.88 3.82 -0.62
N ILE A 171 -14.63 4.90 -0.91
CA ILE A 171 -16.09 4.93 -1.00
C ILE A 171 -16.49 5.47 -2.38
#